data_AF-A0AAD9AK92-F1
#
_entry.id   AF-A0AAD9AK92-F1
#
_cell.length_a   1.000
_cell.length_b   1.000
_cell.length_c   1.000
_cell.angle_alpha   90.00
_cell.angle_beta   90.00
_cell.angle_gamma   90.00
#
_symmetry.space_group_name_H-M   'P 1'
#
loop_
_entity.id
_entity.type
_entity.pdbx_description
1 polymer ?
#
loop_
_entity_poly.entity_id
_entity_poly.type
_entity_poly.pdbx_seq_one_letter_code
_entity_poly.pdbx_strand_id
1 'polypeptide(L)'
;MWSHKRASPSAGGSSPEAEATPSPVSTRQKNPGRRFAQIVKLKPEFIDKYKEVHAAVWPEVLKQIKECNIVDYSIFHDPESRILFASFKYVGYDYAGDMEKMRENPKVREWWAMTDGWQESVVPGAVSSEDVDAPSWWKPVEEVFYTP
;
A
#
# COMPACT_ATOMS: atom_id res chain seq x y z
N MET A 1 46.35 72.58 7.81
CA MET A 1 46.51 72.80 9.27
C MET A 1 45.42 72.00 9.99
N TRP A 2 45.85 71.20 10.97
CA TRP A 2 45.13 70.58 12.12
C TRP A 2 43.71 69.99 11.94
N SER A 3 43.50 68.68 12.13
CA SER A 3 43.30 67.93 13.42
C SER A 3 41.99 68.32 14.12
N HIS A 4 41.18 67.45 14.75
CA HIS A 4 41.17 66.03 15.12
C HIS A 4 39.71 65.76 15.59
N LYS A 5 39.22 64.53 15.49
CA LYS A 5 38.74 63.71 16.65
C LYS A 5 37.84 62.56 16.20
N ARG A 6 38.16 61.37 16.75
CA ARG A 6 37.27 60.21 16.82
C ARG A 6 36.29 60.39 17.98
N ALA A 7 35.08 59.84 17.84
CA ALA A 7 34.27 59.34 18.94
C ALA A 7 33.36 58.19 18.45
N SER A 8 33.14 57.24 19.36
CA SER A 8 32.60 55.88 19.22
C SER A 8 31.13 55.77 18.80
N PRO A 9 30.66 54.59 18.37
CA PRO A 9 29.25 54.22 18.45
C PRO A 9 28.99 53.27 19.63
N SER A 10 27.99 53.59 20.46
CA SER A 10 27.29 52.62 21.31
C SER A 10 25.79 52.80 21.15
N ALA A 11 25.12 51.76 20.68
CA ALA A 11 23.74 51.35 20.94
C ALA A 11 23.51 50.16 19.98
N GLY A 12 23.37 48.91 20.45
CA GLY A 12 22.36 48.50 21.41
C GLY A 12 21.05 48.29 20.65
N GLY A 13 21.02 47.32 19.75
CA GLY A 13 19.83 46.92 18.99
C GLY A 13 19.54 45.45 19.26
N SER A 14 18.72 45.17 20.27
CA SER A 14 18.14 43.84 20.48
C SER A 14 17.19 43.55 19.33
N SER A 15 17.47 42.49 18.57
CA SER A 15 16.49 41.92 17.64
C SER A 15 15.41 41.21 18.45
N PRO A 16 14.12 41.38 18.14
CA PRO A 16 13.08 40.58 18.78
C PRO A 16 13.15 39.15 18.27
N GLU A 17 13.18 38.18 19.19
CA GLU A 17 12.99 36.76 18.90
C GLU A 17 11.66 36.59 18.17
N ALA A 18 11.72 36.04 16.96
CA ALA A 18 10.53 35.59 16.25
C ALA A 18 9.98 34.37 16.98
N GLU A 19 8.82 34.51 17.61
CA GLU A 19 8.06 33.39 18.16
C GLU A 19 7.79 32.38 17.04
N ALA A 20 8.31 31.17 17.22
CA ALA A 20 8.05 30.05 16.33
C ALA A 20 6.56 29.70 16.40
N THR A 21 5.86 29.85 15.27
CA THR A 21 4.49 29.38 15.12
C THR A 21 4.46 27.86 15.25
N PRO A 22 3.60 27.27 16.11
CA PRO A 22 3.49 25.83 16.18
C PRO A 22 2.98 25.30 14.84
N SER A 23 3.71 24.35 14.26
CA SER A 23 3.28 23.65 13.04
C SER A 23 1.92 22.99 13.28
N PRO A 24 1.00 23.01 12.30
CA PRO A 24 -0.32 22.43 12.48
C PRO A 24 -0.18 20.93 12.76
N VAL A 25 -0.80 20.47 13.85
CA VAL A 25 -0.92 19.04 14.17
C VAL A 25 -1.69 18.40 13.01
N SER A 26 -0.99 17.62 12.19
CA SER A 26 -1.63 16.82 11.13
C SER A 26 -2.48 15.74 11.77
N THR A 27 -3.78 15.97 11.87
CA THR A 27 -4.74 14.95 12.28
C THR A 27 -4.77 13.87 11.21
N ARG A 28 -4.25 12.67 11.53
CA ARG A 28 -4.22 11.53 10.60
C ARG A 28 -5.66 11.15 10.20
N GLN A 29 -6.01 11.31 8.93
CA GLN A 29 -7.35 10.97 8.42
C GLN A 29 -7.43 9.48 8.10
N LYS A 30 -8.47 8.80 8.60
CA LYS A 30 -8.74 7.39 8.30
C LYS A 30 -9.42 7.25 6.94
N ASN A 31 -9.05 6.24 6.15
CA ASN A 31 -9.72 5.96 4.89
C ASN A 31 -11.16 5.49 5.15
N PRO A 32 -12.17 6.05 4.46
CA PRO A 32 -13.57 5.69 4.68
C PRO A 32 -13.96 4.31 4.11
N GLY A 33 -13.00 3.48 3.72
CA GLY A 33 -13.22 2.20 3.02
C GLY A 33 -12.98 2.29 1.52
N ARG A 34 -11.79 2.73 1.11
CA ARG A 34 -11.39 2.74 -0.31
C ARG A 34 -11.48 1.32 -0.85
N ARG A 35 -12.20 1.11 -1.95
CA ARG A 35 -12.37 -0.19 -2.58
C ARG A 35 -11.28 -0.42 -3.63
N PHE A 36 -10.85 -1.67 -3.71
CA PHE A 36 -9.89 -2.16 -4.69
C PHE A 36 -10.51 -3.36 -5.38
N ALA A 37 -10.18 -3.48 -6.66
CA ALA A 37 -10.54 -4.60 -7.48
C ALA A 37 -9.37 -4.89 -8.42
N GLN A 38 -9.08 -6.17 -8.62
CA GLN A 38 -7.95 -6.61 -9.45
C GLN A 38 -8.19 -8.00 -10.02
N ILE A 39 -7.51 -8.30 -11.14
CA ILE A 39 -7.64 -9.57 -11.84
C ILE A 39 -6.28 -10.22 -12.14
N VAL A 40 -6.26 -11.55 -12.14
CA VAL A 40 -5.17 -12.40 -12.63
C VAL A 40 -5.79 -13.64 -13.28
N LYS A 41 -5.04 -14.41 -14.08
CA LYS A 41 -5.51 -15.72 -14.55
C LYS A 41 -5.06 -16.83 -13.63
N LEU A 42 -5.88 -17.85 -13.48
CA LEU A 42 -5.54 -19.11 -12.84
C LEU A 42 -5.19 -20.15 -13.91
N LYS A 43 -4.12 -20.90 -13.70
CA LYS A 43 -3.77 -22.03 -14.55
C LYS A 43 -4.78 -23.18 -14.33
N PRO A 44 -5.37 -23.75 -15.38
CA PRO A 44 -6.44 -24.75 -15.25
C PRO A 44 -6.09 -25.94 -14.35
N GLU A 45 -4.85 -26.40 -14.40
CA GLU A 45 -4.35 -27.55 -13.66
C GLU A 45 -4.19 -27.31 -12.14
N PHE A 46 -4.37 -26.07 -11.67
CA PHE A 46 -4.26 -25.70 -10.26
C PHE A 46 -5.58 -25.25 -9.63
N ILE A 47 -6.72 -25.33 -10.33
CA ILE A 47 -8.02 -24.84 -9.82
C ILE A 47 -8.36 -25.44 -8.46
N ASP A 48 -8.27 -26.77 -8.33
CA ASP A 48 -8.66 -27.45 -7.09
C ASP A 48 -7.70 -27.13 -5.94
N LYS A 49 -6.39 -27.12 -6.21
CA LYS A 49 -5.37 -26.72 -5.23
C LYS A 49 -5.55 -25.28 -4.75
N TYR A 50 -5.87 -24.37 -5.66
CA TYR A 50 -6.10 -22.98 -5.35
C TYR A 50 -7.29 -22.83 -4.40
N LYS A 51 -8.41 -23.51 -4.69
CA LYS A 51 -9.61 -23.51 -3.83
C LYS A 51 -9.35 -24.14 -2.47
N GLU A 52 -8.67 -25.29 -2.44
CA GLU A 52 -8.34 -26.01 -1.21
C GLU A 52 -7.51 -25.12 -0.27
N VAL A 53 -6.44 -24.51 -0.79
CA VAL A 53 -5.57 -23.68 0.07
C VAL A 53 -6.27 -22.40 0.52
N HIS A 54 -7.13 -21.79 -0.32
CA HIS A 54 -7.89 -20.59 0.06
C HIS A 54 -9.07 -20.89 0.99
N ALA A 55 -9.52 -22.15 1.09
CA ALA A 55 -10.46 -22.58 2.12
C ALA A 55 -9.78 -22.68 3.51
N ALA A 56 -8.46 -22.81 3.54
CA ALA A 56 -7.64 -22.95 4.75
C ALA A 56 -6.41 -22.03 4.72
N VAL A 57 -6.63 -20.73 4.46
CA VAL A 57 -5.55 -19.73 4.40
C VAL A 57 -4.74 -19.75 5.70
N TRP A 58 -3.41 -19.63 5.56
CA TRP A 58 -2.50 -19.65 6.71
C TRP A 58 -2.85 -18.54 7.72
N PRO A 59 -2.92 -18.85 9.03
CA PRO A 59 -3.28 -17.85 10.05
C PRO A 59 -2.40 -16.61 10.04
N GLU A 60 -1.11 -16.74 9.73
CA GLU A 60 -0.15 -15.64 9.63
C GLU A 60 -0.48 -14.69 8.48
N VAL A 61 -0.93 -15.22 7.35
CA VAL A 61 -1.36 -14.43 6.19
C VAL A 61 -2.64 -13.67 6.52
N LEU A 62 -3.64 -14.34 7.11
CA LEU A 62 -4.88 -13.70 7.55
C LEU A 62 -4.62 -12.60 8.60
N LYS A 63 -3.72 -12.86 9.55
CA LYS A 63 -3.29 -11.88 10.55
C LYS A 63 -2.66 -10.66 9.88
N GLN A 64 -1.75 -10.87 8.93
CA GLN A 64 -1.12 -9.76 8.21
C GLN A 64 -2.14 -8.92 7.43
N ILE A 65 -3.06 -9.56 6.69
CA ILE A 65 -4.15 -8.87 5.96
C ILE A 65 -4.93 -7.95 6.91
N LYS A 66 -5.32 -8.46 8.08
CA LYS A 66 -6.04 -7.69 9.09
C LYS A 66 -5.22 -6.54 9.66
N GLU A 67 -3.94 -6.77 9.97
CA GLU A 67 -3.04 -5.74 10.49
C GLU A 67 -2.75 -4.63 9.48
N CYS A 68 -2.82 -4.93 8.18
CA CYS A 68 -2.72 -3.98 7.08
C CYS A 68 -4.05 -3.29 6.74
N ASN A 69 -5.04 -3.37 7.64
CA ASN A 69 -6.34 -2.70 7.51
C ASN A 69 -7.11 -3.06 6.22
N ILE A 70 -6.87 -4.26 5.69
CA ILE A 70 -7.65 -4.83 4.59
C ILE A 70 -8.84 -5.59 5.18
N VAL A 71 -10.04 -5.26 4.72
CA VAL A 71 -11.31 -5.87 5.14
C VAL A 71 -12.16 -6.19 3.91
N ASP A 72 -13.19 -7.01 4.09
CA ASP A 72 -14.13 -7.36 3.01
C ASP A 72 -13.40 -7.95 1.79
N TYR A 73 -12.35 -8.75 2.04
CA TYR A 73 -11.50 -9.32 1.00
C TYR A 73 -12.09 -10.63 0.48
N SER A 74 -12.51 -10.63 -0.79
CA SER A 74 -13.02 -11.79 -1.51
C SER A 74 -12.24 -12.04 -2.79
N ILE A 75 -12.13 -13.31 -3.19
CA ILE A 75 -11.58 -13.74 -4.48
C ILE A 75 -12.62 -14.64 -5.16
N PHE A 76 -13.02 -14.28 -6.37
CA PHE A 76 -13.98 -15.00 -7.20
C PHE A 76 -13.25 -15.64 -8.38
N HIS A 77 -13.73 -16.78 -8.86
CA HIS A 77 -13.14 -17.47 -10.00
C HIS A 77 -14.19 -17.69 -11.09
N ASP A 78 -13.90 -17.24 -12.31
CA ASP A 78 -14.64 -17.59 -13.51
C ASP A 78 -13.89 -18.70 -14.30
N PRO A 79 -14.42 -19.93 -14.35
CA PRO A 79 -13.76 -21.04 -15.05
C PRO A 79 -13.62 -20.83 -16.57
N GLU A 80 -14.50 -20.07 -17.22
CA GLU A 80 -14.48 -19.90 -18.68
C GLU A 80 -13.33 -18.99 -19.10
N SER A 81 -13.23 -17.79 -18.50
CA SER A 81 -12.13 -16.87 -18.76
C SER A 81 -10.84 -17.22 -18.00
N ARG A 82 -10.93 -18.13 -17.02
CA ARG A 82 -9.89 -18.45 -16.03
C ARG A 82 -9.52 -17.29 -15.12
N ILE A 83 -10.35 -16.25 -15.06
CA ILE A 83 -10.06 -15.06 -14.27
C ILE A 83 -10.32 -15.33 -12.80
N LEU A 84 -9.34 -14.97 -11.97
CA LEU A 84 -9.55 -14.66 -10.57
C LEU A 84 -9.81 -13.17 -10.44
N PHE A 85 -10.96 -12.80 -9.88
CA PHE A 85 -11.32 -11.43 -9.54
C PHE A 85 -11.21 -11.25 -8.03
N ALA A 86 -10.30 -10.41 -7.57
CA ALA A 86 -10.08 -10.12 -6.17
C ALA A 86 -10.62 -8.72 -5.86
N SER A 87 -11.38 -8.58 -4.77
CA SER A 87 -11.85 -7.27 -4.30
C SER A 87 -11.73 -7.16 -2.79
N PHE A 88 -11.33 -5.99 -2.31
CA PHE A 88 -11.21 -5.69 -0.89
C PHE A 88 -11.42 -4.20 -0.60
N LYS A 89 -11.63 -3.87 0.68
CA LYS A 89 -11.68 -2.51 1.20
C LYS A 89 -10.45 -2.23 2.06
N TYR A 90 -9.87 -1.06 1.90
CA TYR A 90 -8.85 -0.53 2.79
C TYR A 90 -9.45 0.53 3.72
N VAL A 91 -9.26 0.33 5.03
CA VAL A 91 -9.80 1.21 6.09
C VAL A 91 -8.72 1.78 7.00
N GLY A 92 -7.45 1.71 6.60
CA GLY A 92 -6.32 2.21 7.39
C GLY A 92 -6.04 3.69 7.17
N TYR A 93 -4.83 4.12 7.51
CA TYR A 93 -4.41 5.52 7.45
C TYR A 93 -3.30 5.79 6.41
N ASP A 94 -2.60 4.75 5.98
CA ASP A 94 -1.47 4.83 5.07
C ASP A 94 -1.39 3.52 4.26
N TYR A 95 -2.03 3.53 3.09
CA TYR A 95 -2.10 2.35 2.23
C TYR A 95 -0.70 1.89 1.79
N ALA A 96 0.17 2.83 1.41
CA ALA A 96 1.51 2.50 0.94
C ALA A 96 2.34 1.85 2.06
N GLY A 97 2.32 2.43 3.25
CA GLY A 97 2.99 1.86 4.43
C GLY A 97 2.44 0.49 4.82
N ASP A 98 1.12 0.29 4.76
CA ASP A 98 0.51 -1.01 5.06
C ASP A 98 0.85 -2.07 4.00
N MET A 99 0.93 -1.72 2.72
CA MET A 99 1.35 -2.65 1.67
C MET A 99 2.83 -3.00 1.78
N GLU A 100 3.68 -2.04 2.17
CA GLU A 100 5.10 -2.31 2.44
C GLU A 100 5.28 -3.27 3.62
N LYS A 101 4.55 -3.05 4.72
CA LYS A 101 4.52 -3.98 5.87
C LYS A 101 4.08 -5.40 5.45
N MET A 102 3.12 -5.51 4.54
CA MET A 102 2.69 -6.80 4.00
C MET A 102 3.82 -7.49 3.23
N ARG A 103 4.56 -6.75 2.42
CA ARG A 103 5.70 -7.22 1.61
C ARG A 103 6.88 -7.70 2.46
N GLU A 104 7.16 -7.03 3.58
CA GLU A 104 8.25 -7.40 4.48
C GLU A 104 8.01 -8.76 5.18
N ASN A 105 6.75 -9.17 5.35
CA ASN A 105 6.41 -10.40 6.06
C ASN A 105 6.81 -11.65 5.25
N PRO A 106 7.77 -12.48 5.75
CA PRO A 106 8.25 -13.64 5.02
C PRO A 106 7.17 -14.70 4.78
N LYS A 107 6.18 -14.84 5.67
CA LYS A 107 5.08 -15.80 5.49
C LYS A 107 4.10 -15.37 4.40
N VAL A 108 3.90 -14.06 4.22
CA VAL A 108 3.11 -13.54 3.11
C VAL A 108 3.84 -13.76 1.78
N ARG A 109 5.17 -13.55 1.75
CA ARG A 109 5.97 -13.82 0.55
C ARG A 109 5.99 -15.29 0.16
N GLU A 110 6.14 -16.18 1.13
CA GLU A 110 6.05 -17.64 0.91
C GLU A 110 4.68 -18.02 0.33
N TRP A 111 3.60 -17.45 0.88
CA TRP A 111 2.25 -17.64 0.36
C TRP A 111 2.11 -17.13 -1.08
N TRP A 112 2.59 -15.91 -1.38
CA TRP A 112 2.56 -15.35 -2.72
C TRP A 112 3.33 -16.18 -3.72
N ALA A 113 4.57 -16.58 -3.42
CA ALA A 113 5.37 -17.41 -4.32
C ALA A 113 4.66 -18.73 -4.70
N MET A 114 4.00 -19.36 -3.73
CA MET A 114 3.18 -20.55 -3.97
C MET A 114 1.99 -20.26 -4.88
N THR A 115 1.20 -19.22 -4.59
CA THR A 115 0.00 -18.90 -5.38
C THR A 115 0.32 -18.33 -6.76
N ASP A 116 1.39 -17.55 -6.90
CA ASP A 116 1.89 -17.02 -8.16
C ASP A 116 2.29 -18.16 -9.09
N GLY A 117 2.88 -19.23 -8.55
CA GLY A 117 3.21 -20.45 -9.30
C GLY A 117 1.99 -21.10 -9.97
N TRP A 118 0.79 -20.86 -9.47
CA TRP A 118 -0.47 -21.36 -10.01
C TRP A 118 -1.19 -20.34 -10.89
N GLN A 119 -0.74 -19.10 -10.89
CA GLN A 119 -1.35 -17.99 -11.60
C GLN A 119 -0.56 -17.63 -12.86
N GLU A 120 -1.18 -16.81 -13.70
CA GLU A 120 -0.57 -16.18 -14.87
C GLU A 120 -1.01 -14.72 -14.90
N SER A 121 -0.05 -13.79 -14.79
CA SER A 121 -0.36 -12.36 -14.89
C SER A 121 -0.86 -11.99 -16.28
N VAL A 122 -1.85 -11.09 -16.31
CA VAL A 122 -2.32 -10.43 -17.54
C VAL A 122 -1.62 -9.10 -17.79
N VAL A 123 -0.66 -8.72 -16.94
CA VAL A 123 0.13 -7.49 -17.05
C VAL A 123 1.44 -7.79 -17.78
N PRO A 124 1.70 -7.19 -18.96
CA PRO A 124 2.94 -7.39 -19.67
C PRO A 124 4.16 -6.99 -18.81
N GLY A 125 5.14 -7.90 -18.72
CA GLY A 125 6.37 -7.67 -17.97
C GLY A 125 6.29 -7.93 -16.46
N ALA A 126 5.13 -8.30 -15.92
CA ALA A 126 5.02 -8.72 -14.52
C ALA A 126 5.77 -10.04 -14.27
N VAL A 127 6.46 -10.14 -13.12
CA VAL A 127 7.33 -11.28 -12.79
C VAL A 127 6.77 -12.09 -11.61
N SER A 128 6.43 -11.42 -10.52
CA SER A 128 5.80 -12.02 -9.33
C SER A 128 5.11 -10.95 -8.48
N SER A 129 4.32 -11.36 -7.49
CA SER A 129 3.70 -10.47 -6.50
C SER A 129 4.73 -9.82 -5.54
N GLU A 130 5.94 -10.36 -5.44
CA GLU A 130 7.00 -9.80 -4.56
C GLU A 130 7.87 -8.74 -5.28
N ASP A 131 7.95 -8.78 -6.60
CA ASP A 131 8.84 -7.93 -7.39
C ASP A 131 8.30 -6.49 -7.50
N VAL A 132 8.99 -5.55 -6.87
CA VAL A 132 8.63 -4.13 -6.85
C VAL A 132 9.23 -3.34 -8.02
N ASP A 133 10.21 -3.90 -8.71
CA ASP A 133 10.87 -3.29 -9.87
C ASP A 133 10.15 -3.68 -11.17
N ALA A 134 9.27 -4.69 -11.12
CA ALA A 134 8.38 -5.11 -12.19
C ALA A 134 6.95 -4.50 -12.07
N PRO A 135 6.18 -4.48 -13.18
CA PRO A 135 4.75 -4.21 -13.11
C PRO A 135 4.00 -5.16 -12.17
N SER A 136 2.94 -4.65 -11.54
CA SER A 136 2.09 -5.41 -10.60
C SER A 136 1.63 -6.76 -11.16
N TRP A 137 1.76 -7.82 -10.35
CA TRP A 137 1.33 -9.17 -10.71
C TRP A 137 -0.18 -9.25 -10.98
N TRP A 138 -0.98 -8.64 -10.11
CA TRP A 138 -2.42 -8.50 -10.29
C TRP A 138 -2.71 -7.20 -11.05
N LYS A 139 -3.57 -7.27 -12.08
CA LYS A 139 -3.98 -6.10 -12.85
C LYS A 139 -5.09 -5.36 -12.12
N PRO A 140 -4.90 -4.10 -11.71
CA PRO A 140 -5.98 -3.30 -11.14
C PRO A 140 -7.11 -3.10 -12.15
N VAL A 141 -8.36 -3.07 -11.67
CA VAL A 141 -9.52 -2.68 -12.48
C VAL A 141 -10.20 -1.45 -11.89
N GLU A 142 -10.83 -0.66 -12.76
CA GLU A 142 -11.46 0.61 -12.40
C GLU A 142 -12.83 0.39 -11.76
N GLU A 143 -13.07 1.06 -10.63
CA GLU A 143 -14.42 1.20 -10.08
C GLU A 143 -15.15 2.33 -10.83
N VAL A 144 -16.15 1.97 -11.62
CA VAL A 144 -16.93 2.95 -12.41
C VAL A 144 -18.27 3.33 -11.78
N PHE A 145 -18.72 2.59 -10.75
CA PHE A 145 -19.97 2.82 -10.05
C PHE A 145 -19.93 2.20 -8.65
N TYR A 146 -20.57 2.88 -7.69
CA TYR A 146 -20.80 2.37 -6.35
C TYR A 146 -22.05 3.01 -5.75
N THR A 147 -22.86 2.21 -5.05
CA THR A 147 -23.87 2.68 -4.11
C THR A 147 -23.57 2.10 -2.73
N PRO A 148 -23.61 2.90 -1.66
CA PRO A 148 -23.54 2.41 -0.28
C PRO A 148 -24.67 1.45 0.09
#